data_AF-E6W2R7-F1
#
_entry.id   AF-E6W2R7-F1
#
_cell.length_a   1.000
_cell.length_b   1.000
_cell.length_c   1.000
_cell.angle_alpha   90.00
_cell.angle_beta   90.00
_cell.angle_gamma   90.00
#
_symmetry.space_group_name_H-M   'P 1'
#
loop_
_entity.id
_entity.type
_entity.pdbx_description
1 polymer ?
#
loop_
_entity_poly.entity_id
_entity_poly.type
_entity_poly.pdbx_seq_one_letter_code
_entity_poly.pdbx_strand_id
1 'polypeptide(L)' 'MPINAYVRVDGEEVNDALKAFKRKVEREGLIREMKKYTFYEKPTEARRRKKLKAKRKQLKLLNKMRRLQG' A
#
# COMPACT_ATOMS: atom_id res chain seq x y z
N MET A 1 -10.45 6.23 -4.07
CA MET A 1 -10.99 4.88 -3.82
C MET A 1 -10.45 4.43 -2.47
N PRO A 2 -11.32 4.12 -1.49
CA PRO A 2 -10.88 3.48 -0.26
C PRO A 2 -10.28 2.10 -0.58
N ILE A 3 -9.19 1.76 0.10
CA ILE A 3 -8.59 0.43 0.03
C ILE A 3 -9.47 -0.51 0.86
N ASN A 4 -9.89 -1.63 0.27
CA ASN A 4 -10.77 -2.61 0.92
C ASN A 4 -10.18 -4.02 0.74
N ALA A 5 -9.91 -4.71 1.85
CA ALA A 5 -9.47 -6.10 1.85
C ALA A 5 -10.64 -7.02 2.23
N TYR A 6 -10.87 -8.08 1.46
CA TYR A 6 -11.83 -9.15 1.77
C TYR A 6 -11.22 -10.52 1.46
N VAL A 7 -11.55 -11.54 2.25
CA VAL A 7 -11.18 -12.94 2.02
C VAL A 7 -12.43 -13.78 2.20
N ARG A 8 -12.74 -14.65 1.22
CA ARG A 8 -13.81 -15.64 1.32
C ARG A 8 -13.25 -16.89 1.98
N VAL A 9 -14.03 -17.52 2.85
CA VAL A 9 -13.65 -18.73 3.57
C VAL A 9 -14.51 -19.87 3.04
N ASP A 10 -13.94 -20.72 2.19
CA ASP A 10 -14.63 -21.87 1.60
C ASP A 10 -13.86 -23.14 1.96
N GLY A 11 -14.39 -23.97 2.87
CA GLY A 11 -13.80 -25.27 3.25
C GLY A 11 -12.43 -25.24 3.96
N GLU A 12 -11.80 -24.08 4.10
CA GLU A 12 -10.54 -23.88 4.83
C GLU A 12 -10.77 -23.63 6.34
N GLU A 13 -9.81 -24.03 7.18
CA GLU A 13 -9.78 -23.62 8.58
C GLU A 13 -9.72 -22.08 8.68
N VAL A 14 -10.55 -21.51 9.54
CA VAL A 14 -10.67 -20.06 9.78
C VAL A 14 -9.30 -19.40 10.05
N ASN A 15 -8.38 -20.12 10.69
CA ASN A 15 -7.03 -19.63 10.98
C ASN A 15 -6.21 -19.28 9.74
N ASP A 16 -6.34 -20.05 8.66
CA ASP A 16 -5.58 -19.82 7.43
C ASP A 16 -6.20 -18.67 6.61
N ALA A 17 -7.52 -18.55 6.61
CA ALA A 17 -8.21 -17.38 6.09
C ALA A 17 -7.79 -16.09 6.80
N LEU A 18 -7.62 -16.12 8.14
CA LEU A 18 -7.12 -14.97 8.91
C LEU A 18 -5.69 -14.60 8.52
N LYS A 19 -4.80 -15.58 8.33
CA LYS A 19 -3.43 -15.32 7.83
C LYS A 19 -3.47 -14.72 6.42
N ALA A 20 -4.31 -15.23 5.53
CA ALA A 20 -4.49 -14.69 4.19
C ALA A 20 -5.01 -13.25 4.22
N PHE A 21 -5.98 -12.96 5.09
CA PHE A 21 -6.53 -11.63 5.29
C PHE A 21 -5.47 -10.64 5.79
N LYS A 22 -4.70 -11.01 6.81
CA LYS A 22 -3.59 -10.18 7.31
C LYS A 22 -2.60 -9.83 6.19
N ARG A 23 -2.18 -10.83 5.40
CA ARG A 23 -1.30 -10.61 4.23
C ARG A 23 -1.93 -9.68 3.19
N LYS A 24 -3.25 -9.79 2.95
CA LYS A 24 -3.97 -8.93 2.02
C LYS A 24 -4.05 -7.48 2.52
N VAL A 25 -4.37 -7.27 3.80
CA VAL A 25 -4.38 -5.96 4.48
C VAL A 25 -3.02 -5.28 4.37
N GLU A 26 -1.93 -6.02 4.60
CA GLU A 26 -0.56 -5.50 4.49
C GLU A 26 -0.18 -5.16 3.05
N ARG A 27 -0.54 -6.04 2.09
CA ARG A 27 -0.25 -5.86 0.66
C ARG A 27 -0.96 -4.65 0.08
N GLU A 28 -2.25 -4.50 0.39
CA GLU A 28 -3.03 -3.35 -0.07
C GLU A 28 -2.61 -2.07 0.67
N GLY A 29 -2.09 -2.20 1.89
CA GLY A 29 -1.56 -1.07 2.66
C GLY A 29 -2.63 -0.29 3.40
N LEU A 30 -3.73 -0.95 3.78
CA LEU A 30 -4.88 -0.36 4.48
C LEU A 30 -4.46 0.41 5.74
N ILE A 31 -3.62 -0.19 6.59
CA ILE A 31 -3.13 0.43 7.83
C ILE A 31 -2.36 1.72 7.55
N ARG A 32 -1.58 1.74 6.46
CA ARG A 32 -0.81 2.93 6.06
C ARG A 32 -1.74 4.04 5.57
N GLU A 33 -2.82 3.67 4.89
CA GLU A 33 -3.83 4.63 4.47
C GLU A 33 -4.60 5.19 5.66
N MET A 34 -5.01 4.37 6.63
CA MET A 34 -5.64 4.83 7.87
C MET A 34 -4.74 5.84 8.60
N LYS A 35 -3.46 5.50 8.82
CA LYS A 35 -2.47 6.40 9.47
C LYS A 35 -2.24 7.72 8.74
N LYS A 36 -2.58 7.81 7.45
CA LYS A 36 -2.47 9.06 6.68
C LYS A 36 -3.62 10.03 7.00
N TYR A 37 -4.76 9.53 7.48
CA TYR A 37 -5.95 10.33 7.77
C TYR A 37 -6.19 10.52 9.28
N THR A 38 -5.32 10.01 10.15
CA THR A 38 -5.46 10.17 11.61
C THR A 38 -5.26 11.62 12.07
N PHE A 39 -4.63 12.46 11.26
CA PHE A 39 -4.43 13.87 11.54
C PHE A 39 -4.70 14.71 10.30
N TYR A 40 -5.09 15.97 10.51
CA TYR A 40 -5.20 16.93 9.42
C TYR A 40 -3.81 17.24 8.85
N GLU A 41 -3.64 16.99 7.55
CA GLU A 41 -2.46 17.40 6.80
C GLU A 41 -2.82 18.67 6.01
N LYS A 42 -2.03 19.74 6.17
CA LYS A 42 -2.25 20.98 5.42
C LYS A 42 -2.21 20.69 3.90
N PRO A 43 -3.06 21.34 3.07
CA PRO A 43 -3.12 21.06 1.63
C PRO A 43 -1.79 21.21 0.90
N THR A 44 -0.95 22.16 1.33
CA THR A 44 0.39 22.40 0.80
C THR A 44 1.33 21.23 1.09
N GLU A 45 1.31 20.71 2.32
CA GLU A 45 2.09 19.54 2.73
C GLU A 45 1.63 18.27 2.01
N ALA A 46 0.32 18.09 1.86
CA ALA A 46 -0.26 16.99 1.09
C ALA A 46 0.22 16.98 -0.36
N ARG A 47 0.24 18.16 -1.02
CA ARG A 47 0.80 18.32 -2.38
C ARG A 47 2.29 18.00 -2.42
N ARG A 48 3.07 18.52 -1.46
CA ARG A 48 4.52 18.24 -1.35
C ARG A 48 4.81 16.74 -1.20
N ARG A 49 4.08 16.08 -0.30
CA ARG A 49 4.17 14.64 -0.05
C ARG A 49 3.84 13.82 -1.30
N LYS A 50 2.78 14.18 -2.03
CA LYS A 50 2.40 13.52 -3.30
C LYS A 50 3.53 13.64 -4.35
N LYS A 51 4.10 14.84 -4.54
CA LYS A 51 5.20 15.08 -5.50
C LYS A 51 6.44 14.25 -5.14
N LEU A 52 6.84 14.23 -3.87
CA LEU A 52 7.98 13.43 -3.39
C LEU A 52 7.74 11.92 -3.57
N LYS A 53 6.52 11.44 -3.30
CA LYS A 53 6.15 10.02 -3.49
C LYS A 53 6.24 9.62 -4.97
N ALA A 54 5.79 10.48 -5.89
CA ALA A 54 5.89 10.24 -7.33
C ALA A 54 7.35 10.15 -7.80
N LYS A 55 8.20 11.12 -7.40
CA LYS A 55 9.64 11.11 -7.72
C LYS A 55 10.33 9.85 -7.21
N ARG A 56 10.04 9.43 -5.97
CA ARG A 56 10.57 8.18 -5.39
C ARG A 56 10.09 6.95 -6.17
N LYS A 57 8.84 6.91 -6.64
CA LYS A 57 8.31 5.80 -7.45
C LYS A 57 9.02 5.70 -8.79
N GLN A 58 9.24 6.83 -9.47
CA GLN A 58 9.98 6.88 -10.73
C GLN A 58 11.42 6.42 -10.56
N LEU A 59 12.13 6.88 -9.53
CA LEU A 59 13.50 6.46 -9.26
C LEU A 59 13.62 4.95 -9.00
N LYS A 60 12.66 4.38 -8.25
CA LYS A 60 12.60 2.92 -8.04
C LYS A 60 12.39 2.15 -9.34
N LEU A 61 11.54 2.65 -10.24
CA LEU A 61 11.31 2.04 -11.54
C LEU A 61 12.56 2.07 -12.41
N LEU A 62 13.22 3.23 -12.49
CA LEU A 62 14.46 3.39 -13.25
C LEU A 62 15.56 2.46 -12.74
N ASN A 63 15.74 2.39 -11.42
CA ASN A 63 16.71 1.46 -10.81
C ASN A 63 16.38 -0.01 -11.10
N LYS A 64 15.08 -0.36 -11.20
CA LYS A 64 14.66 -1.72 -11.58
C LYS A 64 14.99 -2.01 -13.03
N MET A 65 14.72 -1.08 -13.95
CA MET A 65 15.05 -1.22 -15.38
C MET A 65 16.56 -1.37 -15.59
N ARG A 66 17.37 -0.54 -14.91
CA ARG A 66 18.83 -0.61 -14.99
C ARG A 66 19.41 -1.94 -14.50
N ARG A 67 18.75 -2.61 -13.56
CA ARG A 67 19.12 -3.95 -13.06
C ARG A 67 18.69 -5.09 -14.00
N LEU A 68 17.76 -4.85 -14.92
CA LEU A 68 17.30 -5.85 -15.89
C LEU A 68 18.08 -5.78 -17.20
N GLN A 69 18.73 -4.64 -17.47
CA GLN A 69 19.54 -4.40 -18.68
C GLN A 69 21.02 -4.75 -18.51
N GLY A 70 21.47 -5.06 -17.29
CA GLY A 70 22.79 -5.60 -17.01
C GLY A 70 22.64 -6.97 -16.37
#